data_AF-A0A6A5VA20-F1
#
_entry.id   AF-A0A6A5VA20-F1
#
_cell.length_a   1.000
_cell.length_b   1.000
_cell.length_c   1.000
_cell.angle_alpha   90.00
_cell.angle_beta   90.00
_cell.angle_gamma   90.00
#
_symmetry.space_group_name_H-M   'P 1'
#
loop_
_entity.id
_entity.type
_entity.pdbx_description
1 polymer ?
#
loop_
_entity_poly.entity_id
_entity_poly.type
_entity_poly.pdbx_seq_one_letter_code
_entity_poly.pdbx_strand_id
1 'polypeptide(L)'
;MLKYLRRQGVGCAGTVRTTKTTTEETFEDAARVELQAEDVSVKGRARQKVAKERFSSSLMRLKTQFTKHMEWGEIRWDLSKSGEVLQAAWRDNQVVLFASTVAEPIQVIMKLRRRSKMSQNNKGIFEKAFGNEPVRLLGIPQMIDDYNCHKTKVDCFDQTKAYYST
;
A
#
# COMPACT_ATOMS: atom_id res chain seq x y z
N MET A 1 -8.95 -10.70 6.48
CA MET A 1 -8.64 -10.88 5.05
C MET A 1 -7.20 -11.34 4.83
N LEU A 2 -6.17 -10.50 5.02
CA LEU A 2 -4.76 -10.89 4.78
C LEU A 2 -4.30 -12.12 5.58
N LYS A 3 -4.71 -12.24 6.85
CA LYS A 3 -4.46 -13.43 7.68
C LYS A 3 -5.05 -14.71 7.09
N TYR A 4 -6.28 -14.62 6.61
CA TYR A 4 -6.98 -15.73 5.98
C TYR A 4 -6.25 -16.18 4.71
N LEU A 5 -5.80 -15.21 3.89
CA LEU A 5 -5.02 -15.49 2.68
C LEU A 5 -3.70 -16.20 3.00
N ARG A 6 -2.95 -15.73 4.02
CA ARG A 6 -1.72 -16.42 4.45
C ARG A 6 -1.98 -17.86 4.91
N ARG A 7 -3.05 -18.11 5.67
CA ARG A 7 -3.43 -19.47 6.10
C ARG A 7 -3.82 -20.39 4.94
N GLN A 8 -4.28 -19.81 3.83
CA GLN A 8 -4.56 -20.54 2.59
C GLN A 8 -3.32 -20.66 1.69
N GLY A 9 -2.13 -20.28 2.16
CA GLY A 9 -0.90 -20.27 1.36
C GLY A 9 -0.86 -19.19 0.27
N VAL A 10 -1.83 -18.27 0.26
CA VAL A 10 -1.92 -17.21 -0.74
C VAL A 10 -1.03 -16.04 -0.30
N GLY A 11 -0.04 -15.78 -1.14
CA GLY A 11 0.86 -14.65 -0.96
C GLY A 11 0.25 -13.35 -1.47
N CYS A 12 0.19 -12.32 -0.63
CA CYS A 12 -0.40 -11.03 -0.98
C CYS A 12 0.45 -9.88 -0.45
N ALA A 13 0.62 -8.85 -1.27
CA ALA A 13 1.21 -7.58 -0.89
C ALA A 13 0.32 -6.44 -1.38
N GLY A 14 0.20 -5.37 -0.60
CA GLY A 14 -0.60 -4.21 -0.99
C GLY A 14 -0.18 -2.94 -0.27
N THR A 15 -0.32 -1.80 -0.95
CA THR A 15 -0.09 -0.48 -0.35
C THR A 15 -1.27 -0.04 0.48
N VAL A 16 -1.01 0.55 1.65
CA VAL A 16 -2.02 1.10 2.55
C VAL A 16 -2.13 2.60 2.34
N ARG A 17 -3.30 3.04 1.89
CA ARG A 17 -3.65 4.46 1.78
C ARG A 17 -4.13 4.99 3.13
N THR A 18 -3.82 6.24 3.40
CA THR A 18 -4.18 6.94 4.65
C THR A 18 -5.28 7.96 4.45
N THR A 19 -5.62 8.23 3.19
CA THR A 19 -6.68 9.14 2.73
C THR A 19 -7.55 8.36 1.76
N LYS A 20 -8.86 8.53 1.86
CA LYS A 20 -9.81 8.02 0.87
C LYS A 20 -9.90 9.01 -0.29
N THR A 21 -10.15 8.51 -1.49
CA THR A 21 -10.54 9.35 -2.61
C THR A 21 -12.04 9.64 -2.57
N THR A 22 -12.48 10.77 -3.12
CA THR A 22 -13.91 11.13 -3.19
C THR A 22 -14.73 10.04 -3.87
N THR A 23 -14.15 9.37 -4.86
CA THR A 23 -14.74 8.20 -5.56
C THR A 23 -14.91 7.00 -4.63
N GLU A 24 -13.89 6.66 -3.83
CA GLU A 24 -14.00 5.58 -2.83
C GLU A 24 -15.03 5.92 -1.73
N GLU A 25 -15.15 7.19 -1.36
CA GLU A 25 -16.20 7.66 -0.42
C GLU A 25 -17.59 7.50 -1.03
N THR A 26 -17.78 7.91 -2.29
CA THR A 26 -19.07 7.73 -2.99
C THR A 26 -19.43 6.26 -3.18
N PHE A 27 -18.46 5.39 -3.48
CA PHE A 27 -18.69 3.95 -3.55
C PHE A 27 -19.03 3.34 -2.18
N GLU A 28 -18.38 3.75 -1.10
CA GLU A 28 -18.73 3.29 0.26
C GLU A 28 -20.12 3.79 0.69
N ASP A 29 -20.47 5.04 0.34
CA ASP A 29 -21.77 5.61 0.65
C ASP A 29 -22.87 4.95 -0.18
N ALA A 30 -22.64 4.70 -1.48
CA ALA A 30 -23.53 3.92 -2.33
C ALA A 30 -23.73 2.49 -1.78
N ALA A 31 -22.64 1.80 -1.40
CA ALA A 31 -22.73 0.47 -0.80
C ALA A 31 -23.44 0.47 0.56
N ARG A 32 -23.34 1.55 1.34
CA ARG A 32 -24.11 1.71 2.59
C ARG A 32 -25.60 1.92 2.31
N VAL A 33 -25.93 2.70 1.30
CA VAL A 33 -27.31 2.94 0.87
C VAL A 33 -27.93 1.64 0.33
N GLU A 34 -27.21 0.87 -0.50
CA GLU A 34 -27.66 -0.44 -0.98
C GLU A 34 -27.86 -1.44 0.17
N LEU A 35 -26.94 -1.51 1.13
CA LEU A 35 -27.08 -2.36 2.32
C LEU A 35 -28.20 -1.94 3.27
N GLN A 36 -28.64 -0.67 3.20
CA GLN A 36 -29.79 -0.17 3.95
C GLN A 36 -31.10 -0.31 3.16
N ALA A 37 -31.02 -0.45 1.84
CA ALA A 37 -32.16 -0.63 0.94
C ALA A 37 -32.58 -2.11 0.76
N GLU A 38 -31.69 -3.09 1.01
CA GLU A 38 -32.09 -4.50 1.01
C GLU A 38 -32.80 -4.90 2.31
N ASP A 39 -34.10 -5.14 2.17
CA ASP A 39 -35.07 -5.55 3.17
C ASP A 39 -34.67 -6.80 4.00
N VAL A 40 -34.88 -6.64 5.30
CA VAL A 40 -35.16 -7.52 6.47
C VAL A 40 -35.15 -9.08 6.37
N SER A 41 -35.12 -9.75 5.21
CA SER A 41 -35.41 -11.21 5.13
C SER A 41 -34.20 -12.14 5.07
N VAL A 42 -32.98 -11.67 4.74
CA VAL A 42 -31.78 -12.56 4.65
C VAL A 42 -30.87 -12.41 5.88
N LYS A 43 -31.43 -12.51 7.09
CA LYS A 43 -30.67 -12.69 8.34
C LYS A 43 -30.15 -14.13 8.44
N GLY A 44 -29.28 -14.54 7.51
CA GLY A 44 -28.88 -15.95 7.42
C GLY A 44 -27.50 -16.23 6.84
N ARG A 45 -26.62 -15.23 6.72
CA ARG A 45 -25.16 -15.39 6.55
C ARG A 45 -24.51 -14.01 6.52
N ALA A 46 -24.75 -13.22 7.56
CA ALA A 46 -23.91 -12.04 7.79
C ALA A 46 -22.48 -12.57 8.02
N ARG A 47 -21.64 -12.49 6.98
CA ARG A 47 -20.19 -12.68 7.06
C ARG A 47 -19.75 -11.95 8.32
N GLN A 48 -19.36 -12.73 9.33
CA GLN A 48 -18.89 -12.24 10.62
C GLN A 48 -17.94 -11.08 10.31
N LYS A 49 -18.33 -9.85 10.65
CA LYS A 49 -17.58 -8.63 10.34
C LYS A 49 -16.25 -8.78 11.06
N VAL A 50 -15.25 -9.34 10.37
CA VAL A 50 -13.94 -9.61 10.97
C VAL A 50 -13.46 -8.28 11.51
N ALA A 51 -13.24 -8.22 12.83
CA ALA A 51 -12.79 -7.02 13.50
C ALA A 51 -11.61 -6.44 12.70
N LYS A 52 -11.78 -5.22 12.16
CA LYS A 52 -10.76 -4.58 11.32
C LYS A 52 -9.56 -4.32 12.22
N GLU A 53 -8.51 -5.12 12.07
CA GLU A 53 -7.24 -4.84 12.72
C GLU A 53 -6.72 -3.50 12.19
N ARG A 54 -6.42 -2.58 13.10
CA ARG A 54 -5.83 -1.29 12.74
C ARG A 54 -4.37 -1.50 12.34
N PHE A 55 -3.95 -0.83 11.28
CA PHE A 55 -2.53 -0.75 10.91
C PHE A 55 -1.71 -0.13 12.06
N SER A 56 -0.43 -0.48 12.14
CA SER A 56 0.45 -0.06 13.22
C SER A 56 0.46 1.47 13.33
N SER A 57 0.16 1.96 14.52
CA SER A 57 0.06 3.40 14.79
C SER A 57 1.41 4.09 14.66
N SER A 58 2.51 3.38 14.95
CA SER A 58 3.88 3.87 14.76
C SER A 58 4.18 4.12 13.27
N LEU A 59 3.85 3.17 12.41
CA LEU A 59 4.03 3.28 10.96
C LEU A 59 3.12 4.36 10.35
N MET A 60 1.87 4.46 10.83
CA MET A 60 0.96 5.54 10.42
C MET A 60 1.54 6.92 10.76
N ARG A 61 2.10 7.09 11.97
CA ARG A 61 2.71 8.35 12.41
C ARG A 61 3.95 8.70 11.59
N LEU A 62 4.71 7.71 11.10
CA LEU A 62 5.83 7.97 10.19
C LEU A 62 5.37 8.63 8.89
N LYS A 63 4.24 8.17 8.33
CA LYS A 63 3.68 8.77 7.12
C LYS A 63 3.04 10.14 7.38
N THR A 64 2.35 10.34 8.50
CA THR A 64 1.60 11.58 8.74
C THR A 64 2.41 12.71 9.40
N GLN A 65 3.29 12.38 10.34
CA GLN A 65 3.95 13.36 11.21
C GLN A 65 5.48 13.36 11.03
N PHE A 66 6.08 12.18 10.84
CA PHE A 66 7.54 12.02 10.90
C PHE A 66 8.18 11.66 9.56
N THR A 67 7.59 12.11 8.46
CA THR A 67 8.10 11.83 7.10
C THR A 67 9.54 12.32 6.88
N LYS A 68 9.96 13.37 7.59
CA LYS A 68 11.31 13.93 7.53
C LYS A 68 12.37 13.11 8.28
N HIS A 69 11.95 12.20 9.16
CA HIS A 69 12.85 11.37 9.98
C HIS A 69 13.23 10.05 9.32
N MET A 70 12.86 9.87 8.04
CA MET A 70 13.27 8.71 7.24
C MET A 70 14.16 9.16 6.10
N GLU A 71 15.31 8.52 5.99
CA GLU A 71 16.23 8.67 4.87
C GLU A 71 15.66 8.01 3.60
N TRP A 72 16.11 8.44 2.43
CA TRP A 72 15.68 7.83 1.18
C TRP A 72 16.08 6.35 1.16
N GLY A 73 15.15 5.46 0.80
CA GLY A 73 15.36 4.02 0.78
C GLY A 73 15.20 3.33 2.14
N GLU A 74 15.03 4.09 3.23
CA GLU A 74 14.85 3.51 4.57
C GLU A 74 13.52 2.75 4.64
N ILE A 75 13.56 1.55 5.24
CA ILE A 75 12.41 0.68 5.49
C ILE A 75 12.28 0.48 6.99
N ARG A 76 11.11 0.77 7.54
CA ARG A 76 10.73 0.39 8.90
C ARG A 76 9.59 -0.59 8.83
N TRP A 77 9.73 -1.71 9.51
CA TRP A 77 8.73 -2.78 9.52
C TRP A 77 8.27 -3.06 10.95
N ASP A 78 7.06 -3.59 11.02
CA ASP A 78 6.39 -4.00 12.26
C ASP A 78 5.54 -5.24 11.93
N LEU A 79 5.35 -6.10 12.91
CA LEU A 79 4.49 -7.27 12.76
C LEU A 79 3.08 -6.91 13.22
N SER A 80 2.07 -7.43 12.51
CA SER A 80 0.68 -7.39 13.00
C SER A 80 0.59 -8.01 14.40
N LYS A 81 -0.47 -7.71 15.17
CA LYS A 81 -0.66 -8.28 16.52
C LYS A 81 -0.71 -9.81 16.51
N SER A 82 -1.05 -10.41 15.38
CA SER A 82 -1.04 -11.86 15.15
C SER A 82 0.29 -12.44 14.67
N GLY A 83 1.30 -11.62 14.36
CA GLY A 83 2.55 -12.08 13.73
C GLY A 83 2.42 -12.59 12.29
N GLU A 84 1.20 -12.73 11.76
CA GLU A 84 0.91 -13.29 10.45
C GLU A 84 1.05 -12.30 9.28
N VAL A 85 1.15 -10.99 9.52
CA VAL A 85 1.26 -9.98 8.45
C VAL A 85 2.40 -9.03 8.78
N LEU A 86 3.31 -8.84 7.82
CA LEU A 86 4.33 -7.81 7.87
C LEU A 86 3.71 -6.49 7.44
N GLN A 87 3.87 -5.45 8.25
CA GLN A 87 3.47 -4.09 7.97
C GLN A 87 4.74 -3.25 7.86
N ALA A 88 4.84 -2.39 6.87
CA ALA A 88 6.04 -1.58 6.74
C ALA A 88 5.77 -0.22 6.10
N ALA A 89 6.67 0.70 6.44
CA ALA A 89 6.80 2.02 5.87
C ALA A 89 8.12 2.08 5.11
N TRP A 90 8.09 2.45 3.85
CA TRP A 90 9.27 2.66 3.02
C TRP A 90 9.32 4.09 2.49
N ARG A 91 10.50 4.70 2.52
CA ARG A 91 10.73 6.05 2.02
C ARG A 91 11.23 6.02 0.58
N ASP A 92 10.35 6.36 -0.36
CA ASP A 92 10.70 6.70 -1.75
C ASP A 92 10.65 8.23 -1.91
N ASN A 93 10.00 8.75 -2.96
CA ASN A 93 9.66 10.17 -3.05
C ASN A 93 8.68 10.60 -1.94
N GLN A 94 7.86 9.67 -1.45
CA GLN A 94 6.95 9.81 -0.32
C GLN A 94 7.08 8.60 0.59
N VAL A 95 6.57 8.69 1.82
CA VAL A 95 6.46 7.51 2.69
C VAL A 95 5.31 6.64 2.20
N VAL A 96 5.63 5.43 1.77
CA VAL A 96 4.69 4.41 1.30
C VAL A 96 4.48 3.41 2.42
N LEU A 97 3.22 3.24 2.83
CA LEU A 97 2.84 2.14 3.73
C LEU A 97 2.44 0.95 2.89
N PHE A 98 2.83 -0.24 3.31
CA PHE A 98 2.41 -1.49 2.68
C PHE A 98 2.33 -2.62 3.70
N ALA A 99 1.59 -3.66 3.35
CA ALA A 99 1.49 -4.89 4.11
C ALA A 99 1.77 -6.08 3.19
N SER A 100 2.48 -7.09 3.71
CA SER A 100 2.78 -8.33 2.97
C SER A 100 2.64 -9.55 3.88
N THR A 101 2.18 -10.67 3.30
CA THR A 101 2.14 -11.98 3.96
C THR A 101 3.31 -12.89 3.58
N VAL A 102 4.12 -12.49 2.59
CA VAL A 102 5.14 -13.32 1.92
C VAL A 102 6.55 -12.81 2.13
N ALA A 103 6.70 -11.50 2.35
CA ALA A 103 7.98 -10.86 2.12
C ALA A 103 8.95 -10.98 3.29
N GLU A 104 10.16 -11.43 2.97
CA GLU A 104 11.35 -11.11 3.76
C GLU A 104 11.68 -9.62 3.56
N PRO A 105 11.74 -8.80 4.63
CA PRO A 105 11.86 -7.35 4.51
C PRO A 105 13.23 -6.85 4.05
N ILE A 106 14.23 -7.74 3.88
CA ILE A 106 15.64 -7.39 3.72
C ILE A 106 16.08 -7.41 2.25
N GLN A 107 15.34 -8.07 1.36
CA GLN A 107 15.75 -8.20 -0.04
C GLN A 107 15.57 -6.87 -0.77
N VAL A 108 16.66 -6.35 -1.34
CA VAL A 108 16.72 -5.09 -2.08
C VAL A 108 17.18 -5.36 -3.50
N ILE A 109 16.49 -4.77 -4.48
CA ILE A 109 16.87 -4.81 -5.89
C ILE A 109 17.22 -3.41 -6.39
N MET A 110 18.17 -3.32 -7.32
CA MET A 110 18.56 -2.05 -7.91
C MET A 110 17.60 -1.68 -9.05
N LYS A 111 16.96 -0.51 -8.96
CA LYS A 111 16.10 0.02 -10.01
C LYS A 111 16.44 1.48 -10.30
N LEU A 112 16.27 1.86 -11.56
CA LEU A 112 16.42 3.25 -11.97
C LEU A 112 15.24 4.06 -11.41
N ARG A 113 15.53 5.03 -10.56
CA ARG A 113 14.51 5.88 -9.93
C ARG A 113 14.67 7.31 -10.39
N ARG A 114 13.53 7.97 -10.61
CA ARG A 114 13.47 9.40 -10.92
C ARG A 114 13.15 10.17 -9.64
N ARG A 115 13.96 11.20 -9.37
CA ARG A 115 13.74 12.13 -8.27
C ARG A 115 12.50 12.99 -8.54
N SER A 116 11.67 13.17 -7.52
CA SER A 116 10.57 14.15 -7.58
C SER A 116 11.08 15.61 -7.58
N LYS A 117 10.18 16.59 -7.74
CA LYS A 117 10.54 18.00 -7.67
C LYS A 117 11.13 18.32 -6.29
N MET A 118 12.32 18.92 -6.28
CA MET A 118 12.95 19.37 -5.06
C MET A 118 12.17 20.53 -4.45
N SER A 119 11.92 20.44 -3.15
CA SER A 119 11.40 21.51 -2.30
C SER A 119 12.31 21.65 -1.08
N GLN A 120 12.27 22.80 -0.39
CA GLN A 120 13.07 23.03 0.82
C GLN A 120 12.90 21.89 1.86
N ASN A 121 11.72 21.27 1.93
CA ASN A 121 11.41 20.21 2.88
C ASN A 121 12.07 18.86 2.58
N ASN A 122 12.40 18.57 1.32
CA ASN A 122 12.95 17.27 0.89
C ASN A 122 14.35 17.38 0.27
N LYS A 123 14.90 18.61 0.17
CA LYS A 123 16.16 18.91 -0.51
C LYS A 123 17.31 18.05 0.01
N GLY A 124 17.57 18.06 1.32
CA GLY A 124 18.68 17.31 1.91
C GLY A 124 18.60 15.79 1.69
N ILE A 125 17.41 15.21 1.84
CA ILE A 125 17.18 13.76 1.61
C ILE A 125 17.47 13.40 0.14
N PHE A 126 16.97 14.22 -0.79
CA PHE A 126 17.16 13.95 -2.21
C PHE A 126 18.57 14.28 -2.70
N GLU A 127 19.25 15.28 -2.15
CA GLU A 127 20.67 15.55 -2.47
C GLU A 127 21.55 14.39 -2.01
N LYS A 128 21.30 13.83 -0.83
CA LYS A 128 22.05 12.67 -0.34
C LYS A 128 21.78 11.42 -1.20
N ALA A 129 20.53 11.21 -1.60
CA ALA A 129 20.14 10.03 -2.36
C ALA A 129 20.47 10.11 -3.86
N PHE A 130 20.27 11.25 -4.51
CA PHE A 130 20.41 11.42 -5.95
C PHE A 130 21.61 12.30 -6.35
N GLY A 131 22.21 13.04 -5.42
CA GLY A 131 23.18 14.08 -5.75
C GLY A 131 22.57 15.14 -6.66
N ASN A 132 23.32 15.49 -7.70
CA ASN A 132 22.87 16.42 -8.74
C ASN A 132 22.06 15.74 -9.85
N GLU A 133 22.01 14.41 -9.89
CA GLU A 133 21.36 13.69 -10.96
C GLU A 133 19.83 13.65 -10.77
N PRO A 134 19.03 13.83 -11.84
CA PRO A 134 17.57 13.71 -11.76
C PRO A 134 17.11 12.25 -11.67
N VAL A 135 17.97 11.31 -12.07
CA VAL A 135 17.70 9.88 -12.15
C VAL A 135 18.91 9.14 -11.61
N ARG A 136 18.71 8.15 -10.75
CA ARG A 136 19.81 7.36 -10.19
C ARG A 136 19.40 5.90 -10.00
N LEU A 137 20.37 5.00 -10.12
CA LEU A 137 20.19 3.60 -9.76
C LEU A 137 20.17 3.46 -8.23
N LEU A 138 19.04 3.05 -7.68
CA LEU A 138 18.83 3.00 -6.24
C LEU A 138 18.18 1.67 -5.83
N GLY A 139 18.52 1.22 -4.62
CA GLY A 139 17.95 0.03 -4.02
C GLY A 139 16.51 0.24 -3.59
N ILE A 140 15.60 -0.60 -4.07
CA ILE A 140 14.21 -0.67 -3.61
C ILE A 140 13.92 -2.06 -3.03
N PRO A 141 13.07 -2.18 -2.01
CA PRO A 141 12.66 -3.49 -1.51
C PRO A 141 12.01 -4.33 -2.61
N GLN A 142 12.45 -5.59 -2.75
CA GLN A 142 12.01 -6.51 -3.79
C GLN A 142 10.48 -6.68 -3.81
N MET A 143 9.88 -6.81 -2.62
CA MET A 143 8.42 -6.91 -2.49
C MET A 143 7.64 -5.73 -3.09
N ILE A 144 8.24 -4.54 -3.15
CA ILE A 144 7.62 -3.37 -3.79
C ILE A 144 7.73 -3.47 -5.31
N ASP A 145 8.84 -3.98 -5.83
CA ASP A 145 8.97 -4.25 -7.26
C ASP A 145 8.01 -5.35 -7.69
N ASP A 146 7.95 -6.46 -6.94
CA ASP A 146 7.02 -7.56 -7.17
C ASP A 146 5.58 -7.05 -7.17
N TYR A 147 5.22 -6.23 -6.18
CA TYR A 147 3.91 -5.58 -6.17
C TYR A 147 3.68 -4.73 -7.42
N ASN A 148 4.63 -3.88 -7.81
CA ASN A 148 4.48 -3.00 -8.97
C ASN A 148 4.38 -3.76 -10.30
N CYS A 149 5.09 -4.87 -10.45
CA CYS A 149 5.04 -5.74 -11.62
C CYS A 149 3.69 -6.46 -11.75
N HIS A 150 2.99 -6.69 -10.64
CA HIS A 150 1.73 -7.44 -10.63
C HIS A 150 0.48 -6.59 -10.47
N LYS A 151 0.58 -5.37 -9.91
CA LYS A 151 -0.59 -4.55 -9.55
C LYS A 151 -1.46 -4.12 -10.73
N THR A 152 -0.89 -4.00 -11.93
CA THR A 152 -1.62 -3.48 -13.10
C THR A 152 -2.38 -4.56 -13.86
N LYS A 153 -2.22 -5.86 -13.54
CA LYS A 153 -2.81 -6.94 -14.34
C LYS A 153 -4.35 -6.86 -14.39
N VAL A 154 -4.99 -6.47 -13.28
CA VAL A 154 -6.45 -6.29 -13.22
C VAL A 154 -6.88 -5.02 -13.94
N ASP A 155 -6.23 -3.88 -13.66
CA ASP A 155 -6.54 -2.60 -14.32
C ASP A 155 -6.36 -2.67 -15.85
N CYS A 156 -5.33 -3.39 -16.33
CA CYS A 156 -5.11 -3.62 -17.75
C CYS A 156 -6.24 -4.45 -18.38
N PHE A 157 -6.76 -5.44 -17.65
CA PHE A 157 -7.91 -6.21 -18.12
C PHE A 157 -9.17 -5.35 -18.20
N ASP A 158 -9.46 -4.55 -17.18
CA ASP A 158 -10.62 -3.64 -17.17
C ASP A 158 -10.51 -2.58 -18.28
N GLN A 159 -9.32 -2.02 -18.53
CA GLN A 159 -9.09 -1.11 -19.67
C GLN A 159 -9.33 -1.79 -21.02
N THR A 160 -8.91 -3.05 -21.16
CA THR A 160 -9.13 -3.81 -22.39
C THR A 160 -10.61 -4.15 -22.57
N LYS A 161 -11.32 -4.44 -21.48
CA LYS A 161 -12.77 -4.67 -21.49
C LYS A 161 -13.55 -3.40 -21.83
N ALA A 162 -13.10 -2.22 -21.37
CA ALA A 162 -13.74 -0.95 -21.66
C ALA A 162 -13.77 -0.60 -23.17
N TYR A 163 -12.91 -1.23 -23.98
CA TYR A 163 -13.00 -1.15 -25.44
C TYR A 163 -14.27 -1.84 -26.00
N TYR A 164 -14.78 -2.85 -25.30
CA TYR A 164 -15.99 -3.57 -25.68
C TYR A 164 -17.20 -2.97 -24.95
N SER A 165 -18.01 -2.21 -25.68
CA SER A 165 -19.36 -1.82 -25.24
C SER A 165 -20.29 -3.02 -25.36
N THR A 166 -21.00 -3.35 -24.28
CA THR A 166 -22.19 -4.21 -24.29
C THR A 166 -23.41 -3.38 -23.99
#